data_AF-A0A848GGG2-F1
#
_entry.id   AF-A0A848GGG2-F1
#
_cell.length_a   1.000
_cell.length_b   1.000
_cell.length_c   1.000
_cell.angle_alpha   90.00
_cell.angle_beta   90.00
_cell.angle_gamma   90.00
#
_symmetry.space_group_name_H-M   'P 1'
#
loop_
_entity.id
_entity.type
_entity.pdbx_description
1 polymer ?
#
loop_
_entity_poly.entity_id
_entity_poly.type
_entity_poly.pdbx_seq_one_letter_code
_entity_poly.pdbx_strand_id
1 'polypeptide(L)'
;MKKDVTHTALFDTLLSGEIGDMYYDLHNDFECIRITYSLIEKKLELRFINDDDRIVITFLDARLGGCSLNPAQPGSTLALFYRSHFEMNNNHHEMTSKGEYYYQLEFLEETKLEVFARQVVMEMTRLNS
;
A
#
# COMPACT_ATOMS: atom_id res chain seq x y z
N MET A 1 -8.70 -11.34 9.10
CA MET A 1 -7.61 -12.21 8.60
C MET A 1 -6.46 -11.35 8.13
N LYS A 2 -5.21 -11.84 8.19
CA LYS A 2 -4.01 -11.02 7.99
C LYS A 2 -3.02 -11.72 7.06
N LYS A 3 -2.39 -10.97 6.16
CA LYS A 3 -1.35 -11.45 5.24
C LYS A 3 -0.17 -10.49 5.24
N ASP A 4 1.02 -11.00 5.51
CA ASP A 4 2.26 -10.27 5.31
C ASP A 4 2.63 -10.29 3.83
N VAL A 5 2.77 -9.12 3.21
CA VAL A 5 3.08 -8.95 1.78
C VAL A 5 4.45 -8.32 1.55
N THR A 6 5.29 -8.25 2.59
CA THR A 6 6.61 -7.58 2.56
C THR A 6 7.54 -8.16 1.49
N HIS A 7 7.48 -9.48 1.29
CA HIS A 7 8.40 -10.19 0.40
C HIS A 7 7.78 -10.52 -0.98
N THR A 8 6.65 -9.90 -1.33
CA THR A 8 6.05 -10.01 -2.67
C THR A 8 7.09 -9.72 -3.75
N ALA A 9 7.10 -10.49 -4.84
CA ALA A 9 8.14 -10.36 -5.84
C ALA A 9 8.16 -8.93 -6.45
N LEU A 10 9.33 -8.56 -6.96
CA LEU A 10 9.50 -7.25 -7.58
C LEU A 10 8.56 -7.13 -8.78
N PHE A 11 7.82 -6.02 -8.85
CA PHE A 11 6.82 -5.70 -9.88
C PHE A 11 5.56 -6.57 -9.90
N ASP A 12 5.42 -7.54 -8.98
CA ASP A 12 4.15 -8.25 -8.82
C ASP A 12 3.12 -7.31 -8.20
N THR A 13 1.94 -7.26 -8.83
CA THR A 13 0.84 -6.44 -8.35
C THR A 13 0.29 -6.97 -7.04
N LEU A 14 -0.04 -6.04 -6.14
CA LEU A 14 -0.74 -6.28 -4.88
C LEU A 14 -2.20 -5.83 -4.94
N LEU A 15 -2.68 -5.41 -6.11
CA LEU A 15 -4.06 -4.95 -6.30
C LEU A 15 -5.08 -6.07 -6.10
N SER A 16 -4.74 -7.32 -6.42
CA SER A 16 -5.64 -8.44 -6.23
C SER A 16 -4.91 -9.68 -5.71
N GLY A 17 -5.67 -10.58 -5.10
CA GLY A 17 -5.14 -11.83 -4.58
C GLY A 17 -6.00 -12.40 -3.46
N GLU A 18 -5.39 -13.24 -2.63
CA GLU A 18 -6.09 -13.91 -1.52
C GLU A 18 -5.50 -13.50 -0.17
N ILE A 19 -6.38 -13.28 0.81
CA ILE A 19 -6.06 -13.22 2.23
C ILE A 19 -6.91 -14.31 2.88
N GLY A 20 -6.29 -15.32 3.51
CA GLY A 20 -7.02 -16.48 4.01
C GLY A 20 -7.75 -17.22 2.88
N ASP A 21 -9.06 -17.39 3.01
CA ASP A 21 -9.96 -17.99 2.01
C ASP A 21 -10.77 -16.96 1.21
N MET A 22 -10.47 -15.67 1.37
CA MET A 22 -11.17 -14.59 0.68
C MET A 22 -10.29 -13.96 -0.41
N TYR A 23 -10.88 -13.85 -1.59
CA TYR A 23 -10.30 -13.10 -2.71
C TYR A 23 -10.61 -11.60 -2.55
N TYR A 24 -9.66 -10.76 -2.96
CA TYR A 24 -9.85 -9.31 -3.02
C TYR A 24 -9.37 -8.76 -4.37
N ASP A 25 -10.00 -7.66 -4.80
CA ASP A 25 -9.55 -6.80 -5.89
C ASP A 25 -9.69 -5.32 -5.47
N LEU A 26 -8.59 -4.71 -5.04
CA LEU A 26 -8.53 -3.33 -4.56
C LEU A 26 -8.88 -2.30 -5.65
N HIS A 27 -8.77 -2.66 -6.93
CA HIS A 27 -9.03 -1.74 -8.03
C HIS A 27 -10.51 -1.72 -8.39
N ASN A 28 -11.14 -2.90 -8.45
CA ASN A 28 -12.52 -3.04 -8.93
C ASN A 28 -13.54 -3.09 -7.80
N ASP A 29 -13.19 -3.72 -6.67
CA ASP A 29 -14.17 -4.09 -5.65
C ASP A 29 -14.11 -3.22 -4.40
N PHE A 30 -13.10 -2.34 -4.26
CA PHE A 30 -12.89 -1.54 -3.05
C PHE A 30 -12.64 -0.07 -3.35
N GLU A 31 -13.06 0.78 -2.41
CA GLU A 31 -12.77 2.21 -2.39
C GLU A 31 -11.82 2.56 -1.23
N CYS A 32 -10.75 3.31 -1.52
CA CYS A 32 -9.86 3.88 -0.53
C CYS A 32 -10.50 5.11 0.14
N ILE A 33 -11.05 4.91 1.34
CA ILE A 33 -11.73 5.98 2.08
C ILE A 33 -10.80 6.79 3.00
N ARG A 34 -9.58 6.31 3.26
CA ARG A 34 -8.67 6.98 4.19
C ARG A 34 -7.21 6.59 3.98
N ILE A 35 -6.35 7.60 3.97
CA ILE A 35 -4.90 7.47 4.03
C ILE A 35 -4.42 8.23 5.28
N THR A 36 -3.65 7.58 6.14
CA THR A 36 -3.09 8.18 7.36
C THR A 36 -1.62 7.87 7.50
N TYR A 37 -0.82 8.90 7.74
CA TYR A 37 0.60 8.78 8.00
C TYR A 37 0.94 9.36 9.37
N SER A 38 1.61 8.57 10.22
CA SER A 38 2.12 8.99 11.52
C SER A 38 3.63 8.99 11.52
N LEU A 39 4.22 10.18 11.67
CA LEU A 39 5.67 10.35 11.79
C LEU A 39 6.23 9.75 13.09
N ILE A 40 5.45 9.83 14.18
CA ILE A 40 5.85 9.32 15.50
C ILE A 40 5.89 7.80 15.49
N GLU A 41 4.84 7.17 14.94
CA GLU A 41 4.73 5.71 14.86
C GLU A 41 5.48 5.12 13.66
N LYS A 42 6.00 5.97 12.75
CA LYS A 42 6.58 5.56 11.46
C LYS A 42 5.67 4.57 10.73
N LYS A 43 4.42 4.97 10.56
CA LYS A 43 3.38 4.09 10.04
C LYS A 43 2.54 4.80 9.01
N LEU A 44 2.34 4.16 7.86
CA LEU A 44 1.38 4.55 6.85
C LEU A 44 0.26 3.51 6.81
N GLU A 45 -0.98 3.95 6.90
CA GLU A 45 -2.16 3.10 6.77
C GLU A 45 -3.06 3.61 5.64
N LEU A 46 -3.46 2.70 4.75
CA LEU A 46 -4.50 2.92 3.75
C LEU A 46 -5.69 2.02 4.10
N ARG A 47 -6.88 2.60 4.09
CA ARG A 47 -8.12 1.88 4.40
C ARG A 47 -9.03 1.85 3.19
N PHE A 48 -9.37 0.63 2.82
CA PHE A 48 -10.24 0.25 1.73
C PHE A 48 -11.52 -0.35 2.28
N ILE A 49 -12.67 -0.02 1.70
CA ILE A 49 -13.95 -0.64 2.05
C ILE A 49 -14.75 -1.00 0.80
N ASN A 50 -15.65 -1.95 0.96
CA ASN A 50 -16.78 -2.17 0.07
C ASN A 50 -18.03 -2.43 0.93
N ASP A 51 -19.10 -2.98 0.34
CA ASP A 51 -20.37 -3.19 1.04
C ASP A 51 -20.24 -4.19 2.22
N ASP A 52 -19.35 -5.17 2.11
CA ASP A 52 -19.26 -6.31 3.03
C ASP A 52 -18.00 -6.31 3.91
N ASP A 53 -16.90 -5.77 3.38
CA ASP A 53 -15.55 -5.96 3.87
C ASP A 53 -14.75 -4.65 3.95
N ARG A 54 -13.74 -4.68 4.81
CA ARG A 54 -12.73 -3.65 4.96
C ARG A 54 -11.35 -4.28 4.83
N ILE A 55 -10.50 -3.69 4.01
CA ILE A 55 -9.08 -3.99 3.93
C ILE A 55 -8.26 -2.82 4.49
N VAL A 56 -7.33 -3.11 5.40
CA VAL A 56 -6.35 -2.14 5.89
C VAL A 56 -4.96 -2.59 5.44
N ILE A 57 -4.26 -1.73 4.72
CA ILE A 57 -2.87 -1.92 4.33
C ILE A 57 -2.01 -1.07 5.25
N THR A 58 -1.14 -1.71 6.02
CA THR A 58 -0.26 -1.06 6.99
C THR A 58 1.19 -1.25 6.58
N PHE A 59 1.88 -0.13 6.37
CA PHE A 59 3.34 -0.06 6.23
C PHE A 59 3.93 0.30 7.59
N LEU A 60 4.79 -0.58 8.12
CA LEU A 60 5.45 -0.44 9.42
C LEU A 60 6.93 -0.10 9.24
N ASP A 61 7.46 0.69 10.19
CA ASP A 61 8.77 1.34 10.06
C ASP A 61 8.89 2.07 8.71
N ALA A 62 7.83 2.81 8.37
CA ALA A 62 7.63 3.43 7.08
C ALA A 62 8.11 4.88 7.05
N ARG A 63 8.62 5.29 5.88
CA ARG A 63 8.85 6.69 5.53
C ARG A 63 8.42 6.95 4.09
N LEU A 64 7.92 8.15 3.83
CA LEU A 64 7.60 8.59 2.47
C LEU A 64 8.90 8.94 1.73
N GLY A 65 9.07 8.39 0.53
CA GLY A 65 10.09 8.80 -0.43
C GLY A 65 9.64 9.98 -1.29
N GLY A 66 8.37 9.97 -1.66
CA GLY A 66 7.71 10.96 -2.52
C GLY A 66 6.20 10.84 -2.35
N CYS A 67 5.50 11.96 -2.50
CA CYS A 67 4.07 12.03 -2.27
C CYS A 67 3.46 13.18 -3.09
N SER A 68 2.57 12.85 -4.02
CA SER A 68 1.68 13.82 -4.67
C SER A 68 0.26 13.49 -4.23
N LEU A 69 -0.29 14.27 -3.30
CA LEU A 69 -1.69 14.16 -2.90
C LEU A 69 -2.46 15.31 -3.54
N ASN A 70 -3.57 15.01 -4.22
CA ASN A 70 -4.52 16.03 -4.63
C ASN A 70 -5.62 16.18 -3.55
N PRO A 71 -5.60 17.21 -2.70
CA PRO A 71 -6.61 17.37 -1.65
C PRO A 71 -8.02 17.65 -2.18
N ALA A 72 -8.15 18.08 -3.44
CA ALA A 72 -9.45 18.31 -4.07
C ALA A 72 -10.10 17.03 -4.62
N GLN A 73 -9.30 15.97 -4.79
CA GLN A 73 -9.74 14.66 -5.26
C GLN A 73 -9.02 13.60 -4.42
N PRO A 74 -9.54 13.28 -3.22
CA PRO A 74 -8.97 12.19 -2.43
C PRO A 74 -9.03 10.93 -3.28
N GLY A 75 -7.87 10.42 -3.69
CA GLY A 75 -7.77 9.28 -4.58
C GLY A 75 -8.52 8.09 -3.99
N SER A 76 -9.58 7.66 -4.68
CA SER A 76 -10.48 6.63 -4.17
C SER A 76 -10.09 5.27 -4.74
N THR A 77 -9.67 5.23 -6.00
CA THR A 77 -9.38 3.97 -6.70
C THR A 77 -7.87 3.78 -6.86
N LEU A 78 -7.35 2.71 -6.27
CA LEU A 78 -5.93 2.36 -6.39
C LEU A 78 -5.68 1.71 -7.75
N ALA A 79 -4.87 2.34 -8.58
CA ALA A 79 -4.56 1.92 -9.95
C ALA A 79 -3.28 1.09 -10.05
N LEU A 80 -2.30 1.35 -9.19
CA LEU A 80 -1.05 0.59 -9.11
C LEU A 80 -0.67 0.37 -7.65
N PHE A 81 -0.19 -0.82 -7.35
CA PHE A 81 0.45 -1.13 -6.07
C PHE A 81 1.39 -2.32 -6.24
N TYR A 82 2.68 -2.09 -6.09
CA TYR A 82 3.70 -3.15 -6.18
C TYR A 82 5.00 -2.75 -5.49
N ARG A 83 5.86 -3.75 -5.24
CA ARG A 83 7.25 -3.53 -4.81
C ARG A 83 8.10 -3.16 -6.03
N SER A 84 8.86 -2.08 -5.94
CA SER A 84 9.68 -1.57 -7.04
C SER A 84 11.15 -1.38 -6.60
N HIS A 85 11.97 -0.84 -7.49
CA HIS A 85 13.30 -0.37 -7.15
C HIS A 85 13.35 1.16 -7.06
N PHE A 86 14.39 1.68 -6.44
CA PHE A 86 14.70 3.12 -6.41
C PHE A 86 16.12 3.36 -6.90
N GLU A 87 16.37 4.53 -7.48
CA GLU A 87 17.70 4.92 -7.92
C GLU A 87 18.45 5.65 -6.79
N MET A 88 19.68 5.21 -6.53
CA MET A 88 20.60 5.89 -5.60
C MET A 88 22.03 5.70 -6.09
N ASN A 89 22.75 6.80 -6.24
CA ASN A 89 24.13 6.83 -6.76
C ASN A 89 24.26 6.13 -8.13
N ASN A 90 23.36 6.45 -9.07
CA ASN A 90 23.28 5.87 -10.42
C ASN A 90 23.13 4.34 -10.44
N ASN A 91 22.62 3.74 -9.37
CA ASN A 91 22.34 2.31 -9.27
C ASN A 91 20.90 2.09 -8.82
N HIS A 92 20.29 0.99 -9.30
CA HIS A 92 18.97 0.55 -8.85
C HIS A 92 19.09 -0.34 -7.62
N HIS A 93 18.26 -0.08 -6.62
CA HIS A 93 18.21 -0.84 -5.37
C HIS A 93 16.79 -1.26 -5.08
N GLU A 94 16.59 -2.50 -4.64
CA GLU A 94 15.28 -3.00 -4.20
C GLU A 94 15.03 -2.73 -2.70
N MET A 95 16.12 -2.53 -1.94
CA MET A 95 16.09 -2.42 -0.49
C MET A 95 17.19 -1.46 -0.01
N THR A 96 16.89 -0.68 1.03
CA THR A 96 17.89 0.17 1.68
C THR A 96 18.84 -0.64 2.56
N SER A 97 19.97 -0.04 2.95
CA SER A 97 20.91 -0.65 3.91
C SER A 97 20.29 -0.90 5.30
N LYS A 98 19.13 -0.31 5.60
CA LYS A 98 18.36 -0.53 6.84
C LYS A 98 17.30 -1.64 6.72
N GLY A 99 17.19 -2.25 5.55
CA GLY A 99 16.20 -3.29 5.27
C GLY A 99 14.81 -2.74 4.94
N GLU A 100 14.71 -1.51 4.41
CA GLU A 100 13.44 -0.96 3.94
C GLU A 100 13.26 -1.31 2.46
N TYR A 101 12.16 -1.95 2.12
CA TYR A 101 11.74 -2.18 0.73
C TYR A 101 11.01 -0.96 0.18
N TYR A 102 11.07 -0.77 -1.14
CA TYR A 102 10.44 0.34 -1.83
C TYR A 102 9.15 -0.08 -2.54
N TYR A 103 8.09 0.70 -2.33
CA TYR A 103 6.77 0.46 -2.88
C TYR A 103 6.28 1.69 -3.63
N GLN A 104 5.62 1.43 -4.75
CA GLN A 104 4.95 2.45 -5.54
C GLN A 104 3.44 2.20 -5.51
N LEU A 105 2.70 3.27 -5.18
CA LEU A 105 1.25 3.29 -5.20
C LEU A 105 0.80 4.46 -6.07
N GLU A 106 -0.15 4.23 -6.95
CA GLU A 106 -0.77 5.24 -7.80
C GLU A 106 -2.28 5.08 -7.78
N PHE A 107 -2.99 6.18 -7.59
CA PHE A 107 -4.44 6.27 -7.68
C PHE A 107 -4.82 6.92 -9.01
N LEU A 108 -6.04 6.67 -9.50
CA LEU A 108 -6.50 7.21 -10.78
C LEU A 108 -6.49 8.76 -10.84
N GLU A 109 -6.61 9.42 -9.70
CA GLU A 109 -6.68 10.88 -9.54
C GLU A 109 -5.29 11.54 -9.44
N GLU A 110 -4.30 10.99 -10.13
CA GLU A 110 -2.89 11.43 -10.15
C GLU A 110 -2.23 11.48 -8.76
N THR A 111 -2.85 10.84 -7.77
CA THR A 111 -2.28 10.72 -6.43
C THR A 111 -1.25 9.59 -6.43
N LYS A 112 0.01 9.91 -6.08
CA LYS A 112 1.12 8.95 -6.06
C LYS A 112 1.80 8.93 -4.70
N LEU A 113 2.08 7.74 -4.21
CA LEU A 113 2.84 7.52 -2.98
C LEU A 113 4.03 6.63 -3.29
N GLU A 114 5.20 7.09 -2.90
CA GLU A 114 6.41 6.30 -2.86
C GLU A 114 6.78 6.04 -1.41
N VAL A 115 6.84 4.76 -1.03
CA VAL A 115 6.93 4.37 0.38
C VAL A 115 8.11 3.43 0.58
N PHE A 116 8.96 3.76 1.54
CA PHE A 116 9.96 2.83 2.07
C PHE A 116 9.41 2.23 3.35
N ALA A 117 9.42 0.91 3.48
CA ALA A 117 8.92 0.23 4.68
C ALA A 117 9.67 -1.08 4.93
N ARG A 118 9.84 -1.44 6.21
CA ARG A 118 10.46 -2.72 6.59
C ARG A 118 9.46 -3.87 6.62
N GLN A 119 8.17 -3.56 6.78
CA GLN A 119 7.10 -4.53 6.74
C GLN A 119 5.84 -3.92 6.15
N VAL A 120 5.13 -4.71 5.35
CA VAL A 120 3.81 -4.36 4.81
C VAL A 120 2.85 -5.50 5.07
N VAL A 121 1.71 -5.16 5.67
CA VAL A 121 0.69 -6.13 6.04
C VAL A 121 -0.68 -5.68 5.53
N MET A 122 -1.43 -6.63 5.00
CA MET A 122 -2.84 -6.46 4.65
C MET A 122 -3.71 -7.21 5.66
N GLU A 123 -4.74 -6.54 6.17
CA GLU A 123 -5.74 -7.13 7.06
C GLU A 123 -7.14 -6.93 6.48
N MET A 124 -7.89 -8.02 6.35
CA MET A 124 -9.27 -8.02 5.88
C MET A 124 -10.22 -8.38 7.01
N THR A 125 -11.29 -7.59 7.19
CA THR A 125 -12.32 -7.77 8.21
C THR A 125 -13.69 -7.51 7.61
N ARG A 126 -14.68 -8.36 7.91
CA ARG A 126 -16.08 -8.07 7.58
C ARG A 126 -16.59 -6.88 8.38
N LEU A 127 -17.43 -6.05 7.77
CA LEU A 127 -17.97 -4.84 8.41
C LEU A 127 -19.09 -5.15 9.41
N ASN A 128 -19.83 -6.23 9.18
CA ASN A 128 -21.03 -6.60 9.96
C ASN A 128 -20.85 -7.85 10.84
N SER A 129 -19.62 -8.28 11.09
CA SER A 129 -19.29 -9.45 11.91
C SER A 129 -19.01 -9.13 13.37
#